data_AF-A0A533S9A9-F1
#
_entry.id   AF-A0A533S9A9-F1
#
_cell.length_a   1.000
_cell.length_b   1.000
_cell.length_c   1.000
_cell.angle_alpha   90.00
_cell.angle_beta   90.00
_cell.angle_gamma   90.00
#
_symmetry.space_group_name_H-M   'P 1'
#
loop_
_entity.id
_entity.type
_entity.pdbx_description
1 polymer ?
#
loop_
_entity_poly.entity_id
_entity_poly.type
_entity_poly.pdbx_seq_one_letter_code
_entity_poly.pdbx_strand_id
1 'polypeptide(L)'
;MNQPPSSNPPADPSARIPTHIAIIMDGNGRWAAARGLPRLAGHRAGTENLRRIIRACVEFGIQYLTIYAFSTENWARPSEEVEGLMHILSDVIDNELEELNAEGVQIRHIGRIDRMEEQLRKKVQRAVEVTHENHRLVLCVAWNYGGRDEIV
;
A
#
# COMPACT_ATOMS: atom_id res chain seq x y z
N MET A 1 -15.37 -15.27 34.36
CA MET A 1 -14.47 -14.34 33.66
C MET A 1 -14.21 -14.95 32.29
N ASN A 2 -14.79 -14.37 31.25
CA ASN A 2 -14.90 -14.95 29.91
C ASN A 2 -13.52 -15.10 29.28
N GLN A 3 -13.22 -16.29 28.77
CA GLN A 3 -12.08 -16.51 27.87
C GLN A 3 -12.26 -15.66 26.59
N PRO A 4 -11.18 -15.08 26.03
CA PRO A 4 -11.26 -14.41 24.73
C PRO A 4 -11.68 -15.41 23.65
N PRO A 5 -12.44 -14.97 22.62
CA PRO A 5 -12.85 -15.85 21.54
C PRO A 5 -11.63 -16.38 20.79
N SER A 6 -11.77 -17.64 20.42
CA SER A 6 -10.75 -18.56 19.95
C SER A 6 -9.97 -18.09 18.73
N SER A 7 -8.68 -18.46 18.74
CA SER A 7 -7.76 -18.60 17.61
C SER A 7 -8.46 -18.83 16.27
N ASN A 8 -7.98 -18.12 15.24
CA ASN A 8 -8.31 -18.40 13.83
C ASN A 8 -8.35 -19.92 13.58
N PRO A 9 -9.35 -20.42 12.83
CA PRO A 9 -9.39 -21.84 12.48
C PRO A 9 -8.04 -22.23 11.84
N PRO A 10 -7.49 -23.41 12.16
CA PRO A 10 -6.24 -23.85 11.58
C PRO A 10 -6.39 -23.82 10.05
N ALA A 11 -5.44 -23.16 9.38
CA ALA A 11 -5.41 -23.09 7.93
C ALA A 11 -5.51 -24.51 7.36
N ASP A 12 -6.38 -24.71 6.37
CA ASP A 12 -6.50 -25.97 5.66
C ASP A 12 -5.10 -26.38 5.16
N PRO A 13 -4.54 -27.52 5.61
CA PRO A 13 -3.20 -27.93 5.22
C PRO A 13 -3.05 -28.20 3.71
N SER A 14 -4.16 -28.24 2.96
CA SER A 14 -4.17 -28.27 1.50
C SER A 14 -4.20 -26.89 0.83
N ALA A 15 -4.48 -25.83 1.58
CA ALA A 15 -4.50 -24.46 1.08
C ALA A 15 -3.08 -23.99 0.74
N ARG A 16 -2.82 -23.88 -0.56
CA ARG A 16 -1.55 -23.33 -1.06
C ARG A 16 -1.53 -21.83 -0.79
N ILE A 17 -0.57 -21.41 0.03
CA ILE A 17 -0.30 -20.00 0.29
C ILE A 17 0.29 -19.39 -1.01
N PRO A 18 -0.31 -18.32 -1.55
CA PRO A 18 0.21 -17.69 -2.76
C PRO A 18 1.55 -17.00 -2.47
N THR A 19 2.51 -17.14 -3.37
CA THR A 19 3.81 -16.46 -3.24
C THR A 19 3.66 -14.94 -3.43
N HIS A 20 2.75 -14.51 -4.31
CA HIS A 20 2.56 -13.11 -4.70
C HIS A 20 1.08 -12.78 -4.82
N ILE A 21 0.67 -11.69 -4.17
CA ILE A 21 -0.66 -11.09 -4.30
C ILE A 21 -0.51 -9.68 -4.90
N ALA A 22 -1.35 -9.36 -5.90
CA ALA A 22 -1.49 -8.00 -6.41
C ALA A 22 -2.90 -7.46 -6.12
N ILE A 23 -3.00 -6.25 -5.58
CA ILE A 23 -4.26 -5.62 -5.17
C ILE A 23 -4.45 -4.30 -5.90
N ILE A 24 -5.61 -4.17 -6.57
CA ILE A 24 -6.11 -2.89 -7.07
C ILE A 24 -6.99 -2.26 -5.99
N MET A 25 -6.55 -1.14 -5.41
CA MET A 25 -7.25 -0.48 -4.30
C MET A 25 -8.39 0.42 -4.80
N ASP A 26 -9.43 -0.17 -5.39
CA ASP A 26 -10.61 0.56 -5.87
C ASP A 26 -11.69 0.74 -4.78
N GLY A 27 -12.57 1.72 -4.97
CA GLY A 27 -13.78 1.91 -4.18
C GLY A 27 -13.70 3.00 -3.11
N ASN A 28 -12.52 3.56 -2.83
CA ASN A 28 -12.32 4.63 -1.83
C ASN A 28 -13.28 5.81 -2.03
N GLY A 29 -13.38 6.33 -3.26
CA GLY A 29 -14.29 7.43 -3.58
C GLY A 29 -15.78 7.07 -3.44
N ARG A 30 -16.17 5.85 -3.84
CA ARG A 30 -17.56 5.37 -3.70
C ARG A 30 -17.93 5.17 -2.22
N TRP A 31 -16.99 4.63 -1.44
CA TRP A 31 -17.15 4.45 0.00
C TRP A 31 -17.38 5.78 0.74
N ALA A 32 -16.63 6.82 0.36
CA ALA A 32 -16.77 8.17 0.92
C ALA A 32 -18.10 8.81 0.52
N ALA A 33 -18.46 8.73 -0.76
CA ALA A 33 -19.73 9.27 -1.29
C ALA A 33 -20.95 8.64 -0.60
N ALA A 34 -20.94 7.32 -0.40
CA ALA A 34 -22.02 6.61 0.32
C ALA A 34 -22.20 7.05 1.78
N ARG A 35 -21.23 7.80 2.34
CA ARG A 35 -21.23 8.32 3.71
C ARG A 35 -21.35 9.85 3.76
N GLY A 36 -21.55 10.52 2.61
CA GLY A 36 -21.56 11.98 2.54
C GLY A 36 -20.21 12.62 2.89
N LEU A 37 -19.10 11.89 2.72
CA LEU A 37 -17.75 12.35 3.05
C LEU A 37 -16.99 12.81 1.80
N PRO A 38 -16.01 13.73 1.94
CA PRO A 38 -15.07 14.04 0.88
C PRO A 38 -14.31 12.80 0.40
N ARG A 39 -13.99 12.72 -0.89
CA ARG A 39 -13.27 11.57 -1.49
C ARG A 39 -11.97 11.24 -0.77
N LEU A 40 -11.26 12.26 -0.30
CA LEU A 40 -10.01 12.12 0.46
C LEU A 40 -10.18 11.30 1.75
N ALA A 41 -11.34 11.37 2.41
CA ALA A 41 -11.64 10.54 3.58
C ALA A 41 -11.66 9.04 3.24
N GLY A 42 -12.15 8.69 2.05
CA GLY A 42 -12.09 7.33 1.55
C GLY A 42 -10.68 6.84 1.31
N HIS A 43 -9.80 7.70 0.79
CA HIS A 43 -8.38 7.36 0.62
C HIS A 43 -7.68 7.12 1.96
N ARG A 44 -7.93 7.95 2.97
CA ARG A 44 -7.40 7.72 4.33
C ARG A 44 -7.91 6.40 4.92
N ALA A 45 -9.19 6.07 4.74
CA ALA A 45 -9.73 4.78 5.16
C ALA A 45 -9.10 3.59 4.41
N GLY A 46 -8.81 3.75 3.12
CA GLY A 46 -8.08 2.77 2.31
C GLY A 46 -6.67 2.50 2.85
N THR A 47 -5.94 3.54 3.22
CA THR A 47 -4.62 3.44 3.85
C THR A 47 -4.65 2.63 5.15
N GLU A 48 -5.63 2.88 6.03
CA GLU A 48 -5.75 2.12 7.29
C GLU A 48 -5.98 0.62 7.03
N ASN A 49 -6.80 0.29 6.02
CA ASN A 49 -7.03 -1.10 5.63
C ASN A 49 -5.77 -1.75 5.06
N LEU A 50 -4.94 -1.00 4.32
CA LEU A 50 -3.69 -1.50 3.76
C LEU A 50 -2.74 -2.00 4.86
N ARG A 51 -2.63 -1.30 5.99
CA ARG A 51 -1.80 -1.75 7.13
C ARG A 51 -2.20 -3.14 7.60
N ARG A 52 -3.51 -3.38 7.75
CA ARG A 52 -4.06 -4.69 8.18
C ARG A 52 -3.74 -5.79 7.16
N ILE A 53 -3.78 -5.47 5.87
CA ILE A 53 -3.43 -6.40 4.79
C ILE A 53 -1.94 -6.74 4.81
N ILE A 54 -1.06 -5.75 4.98
CA ILE A 54 0.40 -5.97 5.06
C ILE A 54 0.73 -6.91 6.22
N ARG A 55 0.20 -6.63 7.41
CA ARG A 55 0.39 -7.49 8.59
C ARG A 55 -0.11 -8.92 8.34
N ALA A 56 -1.30 -9.06 7.76
CA ALA A 56 -1.81 -10.38 7.39
C ALA A 56 -0.88 -11.09 6.40
N CYS A 57 -0.39 -10.42 5.36
CA CYS A 57 0.57 -11.00 4.42
C CYS A 57 1.84 -11.50 5.12
N VAL A 58 2.38 -10.72 6.06
CA VAL A 58 3.53 -11.11 6.88
C VAL A 58 3.21 -12.33 7.77
N GLU A 59 2.04 -12.36 8.42
CA GLU A 59 1.58 -13.46 9.28
C GLU A 59 1.36 -14.77 8.49
N PHE A 60 0.78 -14.67 7.29
CA PHE A 60 0.54 -15.80 6.41
C PHE A 60 1.77 -16.23 5.60
N GLY A 61 2.91 -15.54 5.72
CA GLY A 61 4.15 -15.89 5.00
C GLY A 61 4.07 -15.64 3.48
N ILE A 62 3.24 -14.67 3.06
CA ILE A 62 3.23 -14.19 1.67
C ILE A 62 4.56 -13.47 1.40
N GLN A 63 5.22 -13.79 0.29
CA GLN A 63 6.54 -13.23 -0.02
C GLN A 63 6.45 -11.89 -0.74
N TYR A 64 5.43 -11.69 -1.59
CA TYR A 64 5.27 -10.46 -2.37
C TYR A 64 3.84 -9.93 -2.26
N LEU A 65 3.73 -8.64 -1.98
CA LEU A 65 2.49 -7.88 -2.07
C LEU A 65 2.71 -6.71 -3.01
N THR A 66 1.92 -6.62 -4.08
CA THR A 66 1.89 -5.44 -4.96
C THR A 66 0.60 -4.67 -4.74
N ILE A 67 0.72 -3.37 -4.52
CA ILE A 67 -0.43 -2.49 -4.38
C ILE A 67 -0.45 -1.48 -5.51
N TYR A 68 -1.61 -1.35 -6.16
CA TYR A 68 -1.80 -0.31 -7.16
C TYR A 68 -2.25 0.99 -6.48
N ALA A 69 -1.26 1.81 -6.10
CA ALA A 69 -1.48 3.01 -5.30
C ALA A 69 -1.92 4.22 -6.14
N PHE A 70 -1.32 4.39 -7.32
CA PHE A 70 -1.65 5.49 -8.21
C PHE A 70 -1.37 5.11 -9.68
N SER A 71 -2.38 5.25 -10.53
CA SER A 71 -2.30 4.99 -11.98
C SER A 71 -1.93 6.24 -12.76
N THR A 72 -1.38 6.08 -13.97
CA THR A 72 -1.13 7.20 -14.89
C THR A 72 -2.43 7.95 -15.26
N GLU A 73 -3.56 7.26 -15.29
CA GLU A 73 -4.88 7.86 -15.53
C GLU A 73 -5.36 8.75 -14.38
N ASN A 74 -4.78 8.62 -13.17
CA ASN A 74 -5.17 9.46 -12.03
C ASN A 74 -4.71 10.91 -12.16
N TRP A 75 -3.79 11.21 -13.07
CA TRP A 75 -3.45 12.60 -13.43
C TRP A 75 -4.60 13.37 -14.09
N ALA A 76 -5.62 12.69 -14.61
CA ALA A 76 -6.81 13.33 -15.17
C ALA A 76 -7.83 13.79 -14.10
N ARG A 77 -7.58 13.52 -12.82
CA ARG A 77 -8.43 13.95 -11.70
C ARG A 77 -8.22 15.43 -11.37
N PRO A 78 -9.14 16.07 -10.62
CA PRO A 78 -8.94 17.44 -10.16
C PRO A 78 -7.61 17.61 -9.40
N SER A 79 -6.92 18.73 -9.63
CA SER A 79 -5.58 18.98 -9.07
C SER A 79 -5.55 18.88 -7.55
N GLU A 80 -6.58 19.39 -6.87
CA GLU A 80 -6.73 19.30 -5.41
C GLU A 80 -6.81 17.84 -4.92
N GLU A 81 -7.45 16.94 -5.68
CA GLU A 81 -7.49 15.52 -5.34
C GLU A 81 -6.12 14.89 -5.50
N VAL A 82 -5.40 15.20 -6.59
CA VAL A 82 -4.04 14.68 -6.84
C VAL A 82 -3.08 15.16 -5.74
N GLU A 83 -3.12 16.45 -5.40
CA GLU A 83 -2.31 17.02 -4.31
C GLU A 83 -2.63 16.36 -2.97
N GLY A 84 -3.91 16.15 -2.65
CA GLY A 84 -4.31 15.45 -1.44
C GLY A 84 -3.80 14.00 -1.38
N LEU A 85 -3.72 13.31 -2.52
CA LEU A 85 -3.15 11.95 -2.59
C LEU A 85 -1.64 11.94 -2.34
N MET A 86 -0.91 12.94 -2.86
CA MET A 86 0.52 13.10 -2.59
C MET A 86 0.78 13.33 -1.10
N HIS A 87 -0.03 14.19 -0.47
CA HIS A 87 0.04 14.44 0.98
C HIS A 87 -0.25 13.17 1.79
N ILE A 88 -1.29 12.40 1.44
CA ILE A 88 -1.57 11.12 2.11
C ILE A 88 -0.37 10.17 1.97
N LEU A 89 0.21 10.04 0.78
CA LEU A 89 1.38 9.16 0.61
C LEU A 89 2.56 9.62 1.49
N SER A 90 2.82 10.93 1.51
CA SER A 90 3.85 11.50 2.38
C SER A 90 3.60 11.17 3.85
N ASP A 91 2.40 11.42 4.35
CA ASP A 91 2.01 11.15 5.74
C ASP A 91 2.18 9.66 6.08
N VAL A 92 1.82 8.78 5.15
CA VAL A 92 1.94 7.33 5.34
C VAL A 92 3.41 6.91 5.44
N ILE A 93 4.28 7.42 4.57
CA ILE A 93 5.70 7.07 4.65
C ILE A 93 6.29 7.52 5.99
N ASP A 94 5.97 8.76 6.42
CA ASP A 94 6.50 9.30 7.67
C ASP A 94 6.06 8.51 8.91
N ASN A 95 4.80 8.06 8.93
CA ASN A 95 4.22 7.37 10.10
C ASN A 95 4.48 5.87 10.11
N GLU A 96 4.58 5.22 8.94
CA GLU A 96 4.60 3.75 8.84
C GLU A 96 5.99 3.17 8.63
N LEU A 97 6.97 3.94 8.15
CA LEU A 97 8.25 3.39 7.71
C LEU A 97 8.98 2.63 8.82
N GLU A 98 9.03 3.18 10.04
CA GLU A 98 9.71 2.55 11.16
C GLU A 98 9.05 1.20 11.54
N GLU A 99 7.73 1.17 11.55
CA GLU A 99 6.96 -0.04 11.86
C GLU A 99 7.12 -1.10 10.77
N LEU A 100 6.96 -0.73 9.49
CA LEU A 100 7.18 -1.63 8.37
C LEU A 100 8.59 -2.21 8.36
N ASN A 101 9.59 -1.38 8.70
CA ASN A 101 10.96 -1.84 8.82
C ASN A 101 11.13 -2.84 9.97
N ALA A 102 10.55 -2.56 11.14
CA ALA A 102 10.57 -3.47 12.29
C ALA A 102 9.83 -4.80 12.01
N GLU A 103 8.78 -4.75 11.19
CA GLU A 103 8.06 -5.94 10.71
C GLU A 103 8.83 -6.71 9.62
N GLY A 104 9.99 -6.22 9.16
CA GLY A 104 10.82 -6.88 8.14
C GLY A 104 10.22 -6.79 6.74
N VAL A 105 9.47 -5.73 6.45
CA VAL A 105 8.94 -5.43 5.12
C VAL A 105 9.98 -4.69 4.28
N GLN A 106 10.28 -5.19 3.09
CA GLN A 106 11.10 -4.51 2.07
C GLN A 106 10.21 -3.72 1.12
N ILE A 107 10.36 -2.40 1.12
CA ILE A 107 9.59 -1.53 0.22
C ILE A 107 10.31 -1.44 -1.13
N ARG A 108 9.56 -1.63 -2.20
CA ARG A 108 10.01 -1.37 -3.58
C ARG A 108 9.03 -0.43 -4.26
N HIS A 109 9.55 0.56 -4.97
CA HIS A 109 8.73 1.42 -5.83
C HIS A 109 8.75 0.85 -7.26
N ILE A 110 7.59 0.75 -7.89
CA ILE A 110 7.45 0.43 -9.32
C ILE A 110 6.63 1.51 -10.02
N GLY A 111 7.01 1.88 -11.24
CA GLY A 111 6.43 3.00 -11.99
C GLY A 111 7.33 4.23 -12.05
N ARG A 112 6.76 5.41 -12.36
CA ARG A 112 7.54 6.61 -12.69
C ARG A 112 7.51 7.67 -11.57
N ILE A 113 8.69 8.04 -11.07
CA ILE A 113 8.86 8.99 -9.95
C ILE A 113 9.05 10.46 -10.39
N ASP A 114 9.09 10.70 -11.70
CA ASP A 114 9.39 11.98 -12.34
C ASP A 114 8.38 13.08 -12.00
N ARG A 115 7.10 12.72 -11.85
CA ARG A 115 6.01 13.66 -11.54
C ARG A 115 5.74 13.88 -10.06
N MET A 116 6.50 13.22 -9.17
CA MET A 116 6.41 13.48 -7.73
C MET A 116 7.24 14.71 -7.38
N GLU A 117 6.75 15.49 -6.41
CA GLU A 117 7.54 16.57 -5.83
C GLU A 117 8.83 16.03 -5.20
N GLU A 118 9.89 16.83 -5.26
CA GLU A 118 11.23 16.42 -4.84
C GLU A 118 11.28 15.93 -3.39
N GLN A 119 10.50 16.53 -2.48
CA GLN A 119 10.45 16.12 -1.08
C GLN A 119 9.84 14.72 -0.92
N LEU A 120 8.74 14.45 -1.62
CA LEU A 120 8.08 13.14 -1.58
C LEU A 120 8.93 12.06 -2.25
N ARG A 121 9.61 12.40 -3.36
CA ARG A 121 10.60 11.52 -4.01
C ARG A 121 11.69 11.09 -3.03
N LYS A 122 12.26 12.03 -2.28
CA LYS A 122 13.28 11.73 -1.25
C LYS A 122 12.76 10.79 -0.17
N LYS A 123 11.52 10.98 0.27
CA LYS A 123 10.87 10.08 1.25
C LYS A 123 10.70 8.67 0.72
N VAL A 124 10.22 8.52 -0.52
CA VAL A 124 10.12 7.21 -1.18
C VAL A 124 11.50 6.54 -1.30
N GLN A 125 12.51 7.28 -1.75
CA GLN A 125 13.87 6.75 -1.87
C GLN A 125 14.43 6.31 -0.51
N ARG A 126 14.22 7.12 0.53
CA ARG A 126 14.60 6.80 1.91
C ARG A 126 13.91 5.53 2.40
N ALA A 127 12.62 5.38 2.12
CA ALA A 127 11.86 4.19 2.52
C ALA A 127 12.41 2.91 1.88
N VAL A 128 12.73 2.96 0.58
CA VAL A 128 13.37 1.86 -0.16
C VAL A 128 14.75 1.55 0.43
N GLU A 129 15.55 2.58 0.71
CA GLU A 129 16.90 2.41 1.26
C GLU A 129 16.89 1.84 2.68
N VAL A 130 16.02 2.32 3.59
CA VAL A 130 15.93 1.80 4.96
C VAL A 130 15.60 0.32 4.98
N THR A 131 14.72 -0.10 4.09
CA THR A 131 14.11 -1.42 4.12
C THR A 131 14.79 -2.43 3.19
N HIS A 132 15.88 -2.07 2.52
CA HIS A 132 16.46 -2.90 1.44
C HIS A 132 16.93 -4.30 1.90
N GLU A 133 17.38 -4.46 3.15
CA GLU A 133 17.84 -5.74 3.71
C GLU A 133 16.69 -6.58 4.31
N ASN A 134 15.45 -6.10 4.23
CA ASN A 134 14.31 -6.83 4.78
C ASN A 134 13.86 -7.96 3.85
N HIS A 135 13.36 -9.06 4.45
CA HIS A 135 13.05 -10.29 3.70
C HIS A 135 11.73 -10.97 4.09
N ARG A 136 10.97 -10.45 5.07
CA ARG A 136 9.72 -11.10 5.51
C ARG A 136 8.58 -10.90 4.51
N LEU A 137 8.52 -9.73 3.88
CA LEU A 137 7.57 -9.41 2.80
C LEU A 137 8.20 -8.36 1.89
N VAL A 138 8.09 -8.53 0.57
CA VAL A 138 8.40 -7.48 -0.41
C VAL A 138 7.11 -6.75 -0.76
N LEU A 139 7.01 -5.49 -0.37
CA LEU A 139 5.90 -4.60 -0.70
C LEU A 139 6.25 -3.75 -1.93
N CYS A 140 5.72 -4.11 -3.08
CA CYS A 140 5.83 -3.32 -4.31
C CYS A 140 4.71 -2.28 -4.36
N VAL A 141 5.07 -1.01 -4.27
CA VAL A 141 4.16 0.13 -4.39
C VAL A 141 4.17 0.62 -5.84
N ALA A 142 3.07 0.36 -6.56
CA ALA A 142 2.91 0.82 -7.93
C ALA A 142 2.39 2.25 -7.95
N TRP A 143 3.27 3.19 -8.25
CA TRP A 143 2.99 4.62 -8.27
C TRP A 143 3.26 5.19 -9.65
N ASN A 144 2.28 5.97 -10.16
CA ASN A 144 2.32 6.48 -11.53
C ASN A 144 2.69 5.35 -12.52
N TYR A 145 2.04 4.20 -12.30
CA TYR A 145 2.35 2.95 -12.96
C TYR A 145 1.29 2.66 -14.02
N GLY A 146 1.75 2.22 -15.19
CA GLY A 146 0.91 1.66 -16.25
C GLY A 146 1.60 0.42 -16.81
N GLY A 147 0.93 -0.73 -16.81
CA GLY A 147 1.57 -1.98 -17.23
C GLY A 147 2.05 -1.99 -18.68
N ARG A 148 1.38 -1.23 -19.56
CA ARG A 148 1.86 -1.02 -20.94
C ARG A 148 3.11 -0.14 -20.99
N ASP A 149 3.15 0.89 -20.16
CA ASP A 149 4.28 1.83 -20.09
C ASP A 149 5.53 1.22 -19.44
N GLU A 150 5.39 0.13 -18.69
CA GLU A 150 6.52 -0.62 -18.11
C GLU A 150 7.18 -1.57 -19.14
N ILE A 151 6.41 -2.08 -20.11
CA ILE A 151 6.91 -3.05 -21.10
C ILE A 151 7.75 -2.38 -22.20
N VAL A 152 7.56 -1.07 -22.45
CA VAL A 152 8.14 -0.30 -23.56
C VAL A 152 9.24 0.63 -23.05
#